data_AF-Q4T814-F1
#
_entry.id   AF-Q4T814-F1
#
_cell.length_a   1.000
_cell.length_b   1.000
_cell.length_c   1.000
_cell.angle_alpha   90.00
_cell.angle_beta   90.00
_cell.angle_gamma   90.00
#
_symmetry.space_group_name_H-M   'P 1'
#
loop_
_entity.id
_entity.type
_entity.pdbx_description
1 polymer ?
#
loop_
_entity_poly.entity_id
_entity_poly.type
_entity_poly.pdbx_seq_one_letter_code
_entity_poly.pdbx_strand_id
1 'polypeptide(L)'
;MSSALWSQEKPSGGFREDWRFYMVIKECIVEKPSQKTLRILRGSLGQACQERNSLGRTLTPCKGKKSLRILDQTNVVLSLDERDVLELDENLAELLFPITNCEERYALLCNKSRLDRVRDIDCGSKVRVQLRSGDEPLPGVVRFKGSLLPDRALSGIWFGVELLDNPIGDWNGVFDGKLLCNFASLEHTRLVPVCDVMPEYSIQDQRLQKHSFAPRGNNNTDKSSSGQSKPKSKGLGHQSGSRSKSEFYYTLNGSSVDPPVQSKSKSTWYIDE
;
A
#
# COMPACT_ATOMS: atom_id res chain seq x y z
N MET A 1 14.86 -35.37 -51.47
CA MET A 1 13.50 -35.18 -50.91
C MET A 1 13.59 -35.40 -49.41
N SER A 2 12.98 -34.49 -48.66
CA SER A 2 13.33 -34.02 -47.33
C SER A 2 13.04 -34.98 -46.17
N SER A 3 14.04 -35.12 -45.29
CA SER A 3 13.92 -35.57 -43.90
C SER A 3 13.35 -34.45 -43.02
N ALA A 4 12.17 -34.62 -42.45
CA ALA A 4 11.64 -33.72 -41.43
C ALA A 4 12.02 -34.27 -40.04
N LEU A 5 13.04 -33.65 -39.46
CA LEU A 5 13.46 -33.80 -38.07
C LEU A 5 12.40 -33.13 -37.19
N TRP A 6 11.65 -33.88 -36.40
CA TRP A 6 10.83 -33.30 -35.33
C TRP A 6 11.75 -32.83 -34.21
N SER A 7 12.08 -31.53 -34.21
CA SER A 7 12.66 -30.86 -33.05
C SER A 7 11.58 -30.71 -31.99
N GLN A 8 11.63 -31.58 -30.99
CA GLN A 8 10.97 -31.35 -29.72
C GLN A 8 11.80 -30.31 -28.95
N GLU A 9 11.55 -29.03 -29.18
CA GLU A 9 12.03 -27.97 -28.28
C GLU A 9 11.31 -28.15 -26.94
N LYS A 10 12.02 -28.76 -25.98
CA LYS A 10 11.68 -28.62 -24.56
C LYS A 10 11.75 -27.13 -24.22
N PRO A 11 10.74 -26.55 -23.56
CA PRO A 11 10.83 -25.17 -23.08
C PRO A 11 11.91 -25.11 -22.00
N SER A 12 13.09 -24.65 -22.40
CA SER A 12 14.22 -24.39 -21.53
C SER A 12 13.93 -23.16 -20.67
N GLY A 13 13.71 -23.40 -19.37
CA GLY A 13 13.94 -22.47 -18.26
C GLY A 13 13.36 -21.06 -18.39
N GLY A 14 12.12 -20.85 -17.93
CA GLY A 14 11.56 -19.49 -17.86
C GLY A 14 10.34 -19.30 -16.95
N PHE A 15 9.81 -20.34 -16.31
CA PHE A 15 8.45 -20.26 -15.73
C PHE A 15 8.33 -19.60 -14.35
N ARG A 16 9.43 -19.23 -13.68
CA ARG A 16 9.37 -18.76 -12.27
C ARG A 16 9.95 -17.38 -11.98
N GLU A 17 10.80 -16.81 -12.84
CA GLU A 17 11.32 -15.46 -12.60
C GLU A 17 10.28 -14.37 -12.87
N ASP A 18 9.33 -14.64 -13.76
CA ASP A 18 8.24 -13.72 -14.12
C ASP A 18 7.24 -13.49 -12.97
N TRP A 19 7.28 -14.27 -11.89
CA TRP A 19 6.29 -14.20 -10.80
C TRP A 19 6.83 -13.49 -9.54
N ARG A 20 8.03 -12.88 -9.62
CA ARG A 20 8.58 -12.14 -8.48
C ARG A 20 8.02 -10.72 -8.47
N PHE A 21 7.33 -10.39 -7.39
CA PHE A 21 6.73 -9.08 -7.18
C PHE A 21 7.49 -8.27 -6.14
N TYR A 22 7.48 -6.96 -6.33
CA TYR A 22 8.18 -6.01 -5.50
C TYR A 22 7.27 -4.83 -5.19
N MET A 23 7.42 -4.26 -4.00
CA MET A 23 6.87 -2.95 -3.68
C MET A 23 7.99 -1.92 -3.64
N VAL A 24 7.74 -0.76 -4.25
CA VAL A 24 8.59 0.43 -4.10
C VAL A 24 8.33 1.02 -2.71
N ILE A 25 9.34 1.02 -1.84
CA ILE A 25 9.19 1.49 -0.44
C ILE A 25 9.58 2.96 -0.26
N LYS A 26 10.16 3.57 -1.29
CA LYS A 26 10.56 4.97 -1.31
C LYS A 26 10.20 5.58 -2.65
N GLU A 27 9.58 6.76 -2.60
CA GLU A 27 9.29 7.52 -3.82
C GLU A 27 10.58 7.78 -4.61
N CYS A 28 10.56 7.49 -5.91
CA CYS A 28 11.68 7.73 -6.80
C CYS A 28 11.28 8.55 -8.02
N ILE A 29 12.19 9.42 -8.43
CA ILE A 29 12.08 10.27 -9.60
C ILE A 29 13.14 9.79 -10.59
N VAL A 30 12.70 9.32 -11.76
CA VAL A 30 13.57 8.75 -12.78
C VAL A 30 13.54 9.64 -14.01
N GLU A 31 14.70 10.12 -14.40
CA GLU A 31 14.90 10.86 -15.65
C GLU A 31 15.19 9.86 -16.77
N LYS A 32 14.40 9.92 -17.85
CA LYS A 32 14.68 9.16 -19.08
C LYS A 32 15.20 10.12 -20.14
N PRO A 33 16.36 9.86 -20.76
CA PRO A 33 16.83 10.69 -21.87
C PRO A 33 15.76 10.62 -22.97
N SER A 34 15.23 11.78 -23.39
CA SER A 34 14.12 11.99 -24.34
C SER A 34 12.67 11.81 -23.87
N GLN A 35 12.41 11.50 -22.59
CA GLN A 35 11.04 11.42 -22.03
C GLN A 35 10.83 12.37 -20.85
N LYS A 36 9.56 12.63 -20.50
CA LYS A 36 9.18 13.32 -19.27
C LYS A 36 9.75 12.57 -18.04
N THR A 37 10.13 13.32 -17.01
CA THR A 37 10.47 12.79 -15.69
C THR A 37 9.36 11.88 -15.19
N LEU A 38 9.71 10.64 -14.82
CA LEU A 38 8.78 9.65 -14.28
C LEU A 38 8.84 9.69 -12.75
N ARG A 39 7.67 9.76 -12.12
CA ARG A 39 7.51 9.72 -10.67
C ARG A 39 6.88 8.40 -10.29
N ILE A 40 7.58 7.59 -9.50
CA ILE A 40 7.07 6.32 -8.97
C ILE A 40 6.86 6.49 -7.48
N LEU A 41 5.62 6.30 -7.05
CA LEU A 41 5.21 6.53 -5.67
C LEU A 41 5.69 5.38 -4.78
N ARG A 42 5.91 5.68 -3.49
CA ARG A 42 5.98 4.62 -2.49
C ARG A 42 4.65 3.87 -2.49
N GLY A 43 4.71 2.55 -2.30
CA GLY A 43 3.57 1.66 -2.45
C GLY A 43 3.29 1.20 -3.88
N SER A 44 3.97 1.73 -4.90
CA SER A 44 3.82 1.20 -6.25
C SER A 44 4.32 -0.24 -6.34
N LEU A 45 3.60 -1.09 -7.07
CA LEU A 45 3.95 -2.49 -7.29
C LEU A 45 4.72 -2.65 -8.60
N GLY A 46 5.70 -3.55 -8.57
CA GLY A 46 6.52 -3.90 -9.72
C GLY A 46 6.65 -5.41 -9.86
N GLN A 47 6.74 -5.87 -11.10
CA GLN A 47 7.06 -7.24 -11.46
C GLN A 47 8.51 -7.28 -11.95
N ALA A 48 9.29 -8.27 -11.50
CA ALA A 48 10.61 -8.51 -12.06
C ALA A 48 10.51 -8.65 -13.58
N CYS A 49 11.37 -7.94 -14.30
CA CYS A 49 11.44 -8.02 -15.74
C CYS A 49 12.90 -8.17 -16.15
N GLN A 50 13.15 -9.01 -17.14
CA GLN A 50 14.47 -9.09 -17.73
C GLN A 50 14.70 -7.87 -18.63
N GLU A 51 15.73 -7.09 -18.32
CA GLU A 51 16.09 -5.92 -19.11
C GLU A 51 16.62 -6.35 -20.48
N ARG A 52 16.13 -5.71 -21.55
CA ARG A 52 16.55 -5.98 -22.92
C ARG A 52 16.91 -4.66 -23.61
N ASN A 53 17.95 -4.69 -24.44
CA ASN A 53 18.30 -3.54 -25.27
C ASN A 53 17.31 -3.38 -26.45
N SER A 54 17.48 -2.32 -27.25
CA SER A 54 16.66 -2.04 -28.43
C SER A 54 16.66 -3.14 -29.49
N LEU A 55 17.65 -4.04 -29.45
CA LEU A 55 17.79 -5.20 -30.33
C LEU A 55 17.23 -6.49 -29.70
N GLY A 56 16.50 -6.38 -28.58
CA GLY A 56 15.89 -7.51 -27.88
C GLY A 56 16.86 -8.40 -27.12
N ARG A 57 18.15 -8.06 -27.04
CA ARG A 57 19.15 -8.85 -26.32
C ARG A 57 19.09 -8.56 -24.84
N THR A 58 19.09 -9.62 -24.03
CA THR A 58 19.15 -9.55 -22.57
C THR A 58 20.40 -8.79 -22.12
N LEU A 59 20.18 -7.82 -21.23
CA LEU A 59 21.25 -7.08 -20.58
C LEU A 59 21.69 -7.78 -19.30
N THR A 60 22.97 -7.63 -18.98
CA THR A 60 23.52 -8.12 -17.73
C THR A 60 22.89 -7.35 -16.58
N PRO A 61 22.36 -8.02 -15.54
CA PRO A 61 21.80 -7.33 -14.37
C PRO A 61 22.85 -6.40 -13.74
N CYS A 62 22.50 -5.12 -13.61
CA CYS A 62 23.30 -4.16 -12.86
C CYS A 62 23.31 -4.56 -11.37
N LYS A 63 24.50 -4.77 -10.78
CA LYS A 63 24.63 -5.11 -9.35
C LYS A 63 23.95 -4.03 -8.49
N GLY A 64 23.18 -4.45 -7.50
CA GLY A 64 22.47 -3.54 -6.59
C GLY A 64 21.24 -2.87 -7.21
N LYS A 65 20.80 -3.31 -8.41
CA LYS A 65 19.60 -2.79 -9.08
C LYS A 65 18.62 -3.92 -9.38
N LYS A 66 17.32 -3.63 -9.28
CA LYS A 66 16.23 -4.48 -9.78
C LYS A 66 15.58 -3.83 -10.98
N SER A 67 15.51 -4.57 -12.09
CA SER A 67 14.72 -4.16 -13.26
C SER A 67 13.27 -4.58 -13.05
N LEU A 68 12.38 -3.59 -12.98
CA LEU A 68 10.97 -3.79 -12.67
C LEU A 68 10.09 -3.20 -13.77
N ARG A 69 9.06 -3.94 -14.15
CA ARG A 69 7.87 -3.43 -14.83
C ARG A 69 6.93 -2.89 -13.77
N ILE A 70 6.70 -1.58 -13.73
CA ILE A 70 5.77 -0.95 -12.78
C ILE A 70 4.34 -1.28 -13.21
N LEU A 71 3.57 -1.86 -12.29
CA LEU A 71 2.23 -2.37 -12.56
C LEU A 71 1.17 -1.27 -12.49
N ASP A 72 1.41 -0.24 -11.69
CA ASP A 72 0.52 0.92 -11.55
C ASP A 72 0.65 1.94 -12.70
N GLN A 73 1.65 1.77 -13.58
CA GLN A 73 1.91 2.69 -14.70
C GLN A 73 2.18 1.90 -15.99
N THR A 74 1.36 2.14 -17.01
CA THR A 74 1.44 1.42 -18.29
C THR A 74 2.77 1.64 -18.99
N ASN A 75 3.40 0.56 -19.47
CA ASN A 75 4.65 0.58 -20.24
C ASN A 75 5.86 1.18 -19.52
N VAL A 76 5.85 1.22 -18.18
CA VAL A 76 6.97 1.73 -17.39
C VAL A 76 7.87 0.57 -16.95
N VAL A 77 9.08 0.54 -17.49
CA VAL A 77 10.18 -0.36 -17.07
C VAL A 77 11.39 0.47 -16.66
N LEU A 78 11.92 0.20 -15.47
CA LEU A 78 12.98 0.96 -14.81
C LEU A 78 13.92 0.03 -14.04
N SER A 79 15.14 0.48 -13.78
CA SER A 79 16.08 -0.17 -12.85
C SER A 79 16.17 0.62 -11.54
N LEU A 80 15.60 0.09 -10.46
CA LEU A 80 15.56 0.71 -9.13
C LEU A 80 16.67 0.17 -8.22
N ASP A 81 17.10 0.94 -7.22
CA ASP A 81 18.01 0.46 -6.18
C ASP A 81 17.37 -0.67 -5.38
N GLU A 82 18.11 -1.75 -5.12
CA GLU A 82 17.63 -2.87 -4.30
C GLU A 82 17.20 -2.43 -2.89
N ARG A 83 17.72 -1.32 -2.38
CA ARG A 83 17.35 -0.75 -1.07
C ARG A 83 16.03 0.03 -1.10
N ASP A 84 15.56 0.42 -2.28
CA ASP A 84 14.32 1.19 -2.46
C ASP A 84 13.12 0.30 -2.83
N VAL A 85 13.34 -1.03 -2.90
CA VAL A 85 12.30 -2.02 -3.22
C VAL A 85 12.29 -3.14 -2.18
N LEU A 86 11.12 -3.70 -1.91
CA LEU A 86 10.92 -4.86 -1.06
C LEU A 86 10.32 -5.99 -1.89
N GLU A 87 10.96 -7.16 -1.90
CA GLU A 87 10.39 -8.37 -2.50
C GLU A 87 9.18 -8.85 -1.69
N LEU A 88 8.09 -9.19 -2.38
CA LEU A 88 6.86 -9.68 -1.78
C LEU A 88 6.74 -11.18 -2.02
N ASP A 89 6.27 -11.91 -1.00
CA ASP A 89 5.76 -13.25 -1.23
C ASP A 89 4.47 -13.21 -2.07
N GLU A 90 4.16 -14.31 -2.74
CA GLU A 90 3.04 -14.41 -3.69
C GLU A 90 1.69 -14.09 -3.03
N ASN A 91 1.41 -14.69 -1.87
CA ASN A 91 0.16 -14.47 -1.13
C ASN A 91 -0.01 -13.01 -0.71
N LEU A 92 1.08 -12.36 -0.29
CA LEU A 92 1.09 -10.94 0.06
C LEU A 92 0.90 -10.05 -1.19
N ALA A 93 1.55 -10.36 -2.30
CA ALA A 93 1.39 -9.63 -3.55
C ALA A 93 -0.08 -9.70 -4.04
N GLU A 94 -0.67 -10.89 -4.04
CA GLU A 94 -2.06 -11.09 -4.42
C GLU A 94 -3.04 -10.29 -3.55
N LEU A 95 -2.77 -10.22 -2.25
CA LEU A 95 -3.58 -9.45 -1.31
C LEU A 95 -3.49 -7.93 -1.57
N LEU A 96 -2.35 -7.45 -2.07
CA LEU A 96 -2.07 -6.03 -2.26
C LEU A 96 -2.45 -5.50 -3.65
N PHE A 97 -2.52 -6.34 -4.69
CA PHE A 97 -2.88 -5.92 -6.05
C PHE A 97 -4.19 -5.12 -6.14
N PRO A 98 -5.28 -5.51 -5.44
CA PRO A 98 -6.57 -4.82 -5.56
C PRO A 98 -6.58 -3.41 -4.94
N ILE A 99 -5.62 -3.09 -4.07
CA ILE A 99 -5.53 -1.78 -3.41
C ILE A 99 -4.99 -0.80 -4.43
N THR A 100 -5.80 0.13 -4.92
CA THR A 100 -5.39 1.09 -5.97
C THR A 100 -4.62 2.29 -5.41
N ASN A 101 -4.86 2.65 -4.15
CA ASN A 101 -4.16 3.74 -3.48
C ASN A 101 -2.78 3.26 -2.98
N CYS A 102 -1.71 3.80 -3.56
CA CYS A 102 -0.34 3.43 -3.21
C CYS A 102 -0.01 3.66 -1.71
N GLU A 103 -0.53 4.74 -1.12
CA GLU A 103 -0.27 5.06 0.28
C GLU A 103 -0.92 4.06 1.22
N GLU A 104 -2.19 3.73 0.98
CA GLU A 104 -2.93 2.74 1.77
C GLU A 104 -2.31 1.35 1.63
N ARG A 105 -1.88 1.00 0.41
CA ARG A 105 -1.17 -0.25 0.11
C ARG A 105 0.13 -0.34 0.91
N TYR A 106 0.93 0.72 0.92
CA TYR A 106 2.17 0.78 1.71
C TYR A 106 1.90 0.76 3.22
N ALA A 107 0.91 1.51 3.68
CA ALA A 107 0.52 1.55 5.09
C ALA A 107 0.05 0.18 5.60
N LEU A 108 -0.69 -0.57 4.78
CA LEU A 108 -1.07 -1.95 5.10
C LEU A 108 0.16 -2.86 5.19
N LEU A 109 1.09 -2.77 4.23
CA LEU A 109 2.34 -3.53 4.26
C LEU A 109 3.13 -3.31 5.55
N CYS A 110 3.23 -2.05 6.01
CA CYS A 110 3.94 -1.71 7.25
C CYS A 110 3.24 -2.24 8.51
N ASN A 111 1.93 -2.49 8.46
CA ASN A 111 1.14 -2.94 9.60
C ASN A 111 1.06 -4.46 9.66
N LYS A 112 2.13 -5.10 10.18
CA LYS A 112 2.24 -6.56 10.28
C LYS A 112 1.10 -7.21 11.06
N SER A 113 0.70 -6.64 12.20
CA SER A 113 -0.40 -7.18 13.00
C SER A 113 -1.74 -7.11 12.27
N ARG A 114 -1.96 -6.06 11.47
CA ARG A 114 -3.13 -5.99 10.59
C ARG A 114 -3.07 -7.04 9.49
N LEU A 115 -1.91 -7.21 8.84
CA LEU A 115 -1.71 -8.23 7.80
C LEU A 115 -1.99 -9.65 8.32
N ASP A 116 -1.45 -10.00 9.48
CA ASP A 116 -1.67 -11.32 10.08
C ASP A 116 -3.16 -11.57 10.31
N ARG A 117 -3.89 -10.58 10.83
CA ARG A 117 -5.32 -10.71 11.08
C ARG A 117 -6.17 -10.79 9.81
N VAL A 118 -5.81 -10.08 8.74
CA VAL A 118 -6.57 -10.17 7.48
C VAL A 118 -6.27 -11.45 6.71
N ARG A 119 -5.11 -12.09 6.94
CA ARG A 119 -4.81 -13.42 6.39
C ARG A 119 -5.78 -14.48 6.93
N ASP A 120 -6.17 -14.36 8.19
CA ASP A 120 -7.11 -15.26 8.87
C ASP A 120 -8.60 -15.01 8.53
N ILE A 121 -8.92 -14.00 7.71
CA ILE A 121 -10.29 -13.75 7.27
C ILE A 121 -10.63 -14.73 6.16
N ASP A 122 -11.69 -15.53 6.34
CA ASP A 122 -12.23 -16.44 5.33
C ASP A 122 -13.73 -16.27 5.16
N CYS A 123 -14.33 -16.99 4.22
CA CYS A 123 -15.78 -17.00 4.05
C CYS A 123 -16.49 -17.41 5.36
N GLY A 124 -17.50 -16.64 5.75
CA GLY A 124 -18.21 -16.76 7.03
C GLY A 124 -17.65 -15.88 8.15
N SER A 125 -16.45 -15.33 8.01
CA SER A 125 -15.90 -14.38 8.98
C SER A 125 -16.73 -13.10 9.06
N LYS A 126 -16.98 -12.65 10.29
CA LYS A 126 -17.57 -11.34 10.55
C LYS A 126 -16.51 -10.26 10.45
N VAL A 127 -16.84 -9.21 9.72
CA VAL A 127 -15.93 -8.11 9.42
C VAL A 127 -16.65 -6.78 9.52
N ARG A 128 -15.88 -5.71 9.52
CA ARG A 128 -16.37 -4.38 9.21
C ARG A 128 -15.74 -3.89 7.92
N VAL A 129 -16.51 -3.16 7.12
CA VAL A 129 -16.10 -2.66 5.81
C VAL A 129 -16.06 -1.14 5.82
N GLN A 130 -14.89 -0.57 5.53
CA GLN A 130 -14.68 0.86 5.36
C GLN A 130 -14.89 1.23 3.89
N LEU A 131 -16.08 1.74 3.53
CA LEU A 131 -16.36 2.10 2.13
C LEU A 131 -15.83 3.48 1.73
N ARG A 132 -15.76 4.42 2.68
CA ARG A 132 -15.25 5.77 2.49
C ARG A 132 -14.50 6.22 3.73
N SER A 133 -13.38 6.90 3.55
CA SER A 133 -12.60 7.43 4.67
C SER A 133 -13.42 8.42 5.49
N GLY A 134 -13.51 8.19 6.80
CA GLY A 134 -14.23 9.04 7.75
C GLY A 134 -15.64 8.56 8.09
N ASP A 135 -16.22 7.65 7.29
CA ASP A 135 -17.50 7.01 7.63
C ASP A 135 -17.29 5.92 8.69
N GLU A 136 -18.35 5.57 9.42
CA GLU A 136 -18.30 4.42 10.33
C GLU A 136 -18.21 3.10 9.54
N PRO A 137 -17.28 2.19 9.86
CA PRO A 137 -17.19 0.89 9.22
C PRO A 137 -18.46 0.06 9.38
N LEU A 138 -18.99 -0.46 8.27
CA LEU A 138 -20.25 -1.19 8.26
C LEU A 138 -20.07 -2.67 8.59
N PRO A 139 -20.92 -3.27 9.44
CA PRO A 139 -20.83 -4.69 9.75
C PRO A 139 -21.20 -5.55 8.53
N GLY A 140 -20.46 -6.64 8.34
CA GLY A 140 -20.67 -7.55 7.22
C GLY A 140 -20.13 -8.95 7.48
N VAL A 141 -20.48 -9.87 6.58
CA VAL A 141 -20.00 -11.24 6.57
C VAL A 141 -19.35 -11.54 5.22
N VAL A 142 -18.15 -12.10 5.24
CA VAL A 142 -17.45 -12.48 4.01
C VAL A 142 -18.16 -13.66 3.34
N ARG A 143 -18.57 -13.49 2.08
CA ARG A 143 -19.21 -14.52 1.24
C ARG A 143 -18.30 -15.00 0.11
N PHE A 144 -17.25 -14.24 -0.21
CA PHE A 144 -16.25 -14.60 -1.23
C PHE A 144 -14.88 -14.07 -0.81
N LYS A 145 -13.84 -14.88 -1.04
CA LYS A 145 -12.42 -14.51 -0.94
C LYS A 145 -11.70 -15.19 -2.10
N GLY A 146 -11.13 -14.42 -3.02
CA GLY A 146 -10.35 -15.00 -4.10
C GLY A 146 -10.10 -14.06 -5.28
N SER A 147 -9.40 -14.59 -6.28
CA SER A 147 -9.14 -13.88 -7.53
C SER A 147 -10.38 -13.81 -8.41
N LEU A 148 -10.61 -12.63 -9.01
CA LEU A 148 -11.70 -12.41 -9.97
C LEU A 148 -11.38 -13.03 -11.33
N LEU A 149 -10.09 -13.09 -11.68
CA LEU A 149 -9.57 -13.69 -12.89
C LEU A 149 -8.45 -14.68 -12.50
N PRO A 150 -8.77 -15.93 -12.13
CA PRO A 150 -7.80 -16.91 -11.65
C PRO A 150 -6.67 -17.25 -12.64
N ASP A 151 -6.91 -17.03 -13.92
CA ASP A 151 -5.95 -17.20 -15.02
C ASP A 151 -5.03 -15.97 -15.21
N ARG A 152 -5.29 -14.87 -14.49
CA ARG A 152 -4.54 -13.63 -14.55
C ARG A 152 -3.89 -13.34 -13.19
N ALA A 153 -2.58 -13.58 -13.11
CA ALA A 153 -1.75 -13.39 -11.92
C ALA A 153 -1.84 -11.97 -11.29
N LEU A 154 -2.31 -10.96 -12.03
CA LEU A 154 -2.43 -9.57 -11.58
C LEU A 154 -3.84 -9.18 -11.09
N SER A 155 -4.75 -10.15 -10.91
CA SER A 155 -6.12 -9.86 -10.45
C SER A 155 -6.23 -9.68 -8.93
N GLY A 156 -5.33 -10.28 -8.16
CA GLY A 156 -5.30 -10.23 -6.70
C GLY A 156 -6.51 -10.84 -5.99
N ILE A 157 -6.49 -10.85 -4.65
CA ILE A 157 -7.56 -11.42 -3.81
C ILE A 157 -8.56 -10.33 -3.44
N TRP A 158 -9.81 -10.53 -3.85
CA TRP A 158 -10.94 -9.68 -3.52
C TRP A 158 -11.83 -10.32 -2.46
N PHE A 159 -12.51 -9.48 -1.68
CA PHE A 159 -13.47 -9.89 -0.66
C PHE A 159 -14.87 -9.47 -1.09
N GLY A 160 -15.75 -10.45 -1.30
CA GLY A 160 -17.17 -10.20 -1.43
C GLY A 160 -17.81 -10.24 -0.05
N VAL A 161 -18.27 -9.09 0.45
CA VAL A 161 -18.81 -8.93 1.79
C VAL A 161 -20.28 -8.58 1.71
N GLU A 162 -21.13 -9.40 2.33
CA GLU A 162 -22.54 -9.10 2.54
C GLU A 162 -22.69 -8.15 3.74
N LEU A 163 -23.16 -6.94 3.48
CA LEU A 163 -23.45 -5.91 4.48
C LEU A 163 -24.77 -6.23 5.17
N LEU A 164 -24.78 -6.23 6.51
CA LEU A 164 -25.92 -6.73 7.28
C LEU A 164 -27.07 -5.73 7.40
N ASP A 165 -26.75 -4.45 7.57
CA ASP A 165 -27.74 -3.43 7.92
C ASP A 165 -27.92 -2.36 6.83
N ASN A 166 -27.19 -2.47 5.72
CA ASN A 166 -27.12 -1.42 4.70
C ASN A 166 -27.25 -2.03 3.30
N PRO A 167 -28.38 -1.83 2.59
CA PRO A 167 -28.60 -2.35 1.24
C PRO A 167 -27.90 -1.45 0.20
N ILE A 168 -26.60 -1.26 0.37
CA ILE A 168 -25.76 -0.43 -0.50
C ILE A 168 -24.77 -1.28 -1.29
N GLY A 169 -25.01 -2.58 -1.42
CA GLY A 169 -24.25 -3.49 -2.27
C GLY A 169 -24.23 -3.05 -3.74
N ASP A 170 -23.32 -3.65 -4.50
CA ASP A 170 -23.20 -3.44 -5.94
C ASP A 170 -22.68 -4.67 -6.69
N TRP A 171 -22.53 -5.80 -6.02
CA TRP A 171 -22.00 -7.02 -6.62
C TRP A 171 -22.96 -8.20 -6.45
N ASN A 172 -23.34 -8.81 -7.56
CA ASN A 172 -24.25 -9.98 -7.60
C ASN A 172 -23.49 -11.32 -7.64
N GLY A 173 -22.18 -11.32 -7.37
CA GLY A 173 -21.38 -12.53 -7.39
C GLY A 173 -20.88 -12.94 -8.77
N VAL A 174 -21.19 -12.18 -9.82
CA VAL A 174 -20.71 -12.41 -11.18
C VAL A 174 -19.58 -11.44 -11.49
N PHE A 175 -18.53 -11.94 -12.14
CA PHE A 175 -17.47 -11.12 -12.71
C PHE A 175 -17.13 -11.64 -14.09
N ASP A 176 -17.08 -10.75 -15.09
CA ASP A 176 -16.80 -11.09 -16.50
C ASP A 176 -17.66 -12.26 -17.04
N GLY A 177 -18.96 -12.25 -16.73
CA GLY A 177 -19.91 -13.29 -17.13
C GLY A 177 -19.81 -14.62 -16.37
N LYS A 178 -18.84 -14.78 -15.47
CA LYS A 178 -18.65 -15.99 -14.67
C LYS A 178 -19.21 -15.80 -13.26
N LEU A 179 -20.03 -16.76 -12.80
CA LEU A 179 -20.49 -16.80 -11.41
C LEU A 179 -19.33 -17.22 -10.49
N LEU A 180 -18.97 -16.36 -9.55
CA LEU A 180 -17.94 -16.57 -8.53
C LEU A 180 -18.52 -16.84 -7.15
N CYS A 181 -19.68 -16.26 -6.82
CA CYS A 181 -20.34 -16.41 -5.52
C CYS A 181 -21.86 -16.45 -5.68
N ASN A 182 -22.49 -17.57 -5.33
CA ASN A 182 -23.95 -17.72 -5.38
C ASN A 182 -24.68 -17.07 -4.19
N PHE A 183 -23.96 -16.77 -3.10
CA PHE A 183 -24.51 -16.10 -1.93
C PHE A 183 -24.59 -14.58 -2.08
N ALA A 184 -23.91 -14.03 -3.09
CA ALA A 184 -23.88 -12.59 -3.29
C ALA A 184 -25.25 -12.07 -3.73
N SER A 185 -25.62 -10.91 -3.19
CA SER A 185 -26.85 -10.20 -3.51
C SER A 185 -26.47 -8.81 -4.00
N LEU A 186 -26.97 -8.41 -5.17
CA LEU A 186 -26.66 -7.11 -5.79
C LEU A 186 -26.89 -5.95 -4.81
N GLU A 187 -27.93 -6.02 -3.99
CA GLU A 187 -28.29 -4.96 -3.05
C GLU A 187 -27.48 -4.98 -1.75
N HIS A 188 -26.84 -6.11 -1.39
CA HIS A 188 -26.25 -6.28 -0.06
C HIS A 188 -24.76 -6.62 -0.09
N THR A 189 -24.23 -7.08 -1.22
CA THR A 189 -22.84 -7.53 -1.32
C THR A 189 -21.98 -6.48 -2.00
N ARG A 190 -20.86 -6.16 -1.36
CA ARG A 190 -19.80 -5.31 -1.90
C ARG A 190 -18.58 -6.14 -2.22
N LEU A 191 -17.95 -5.86 -3.36
CA LEU A 191 -16.66 -6.42 -3.71
C LEU A 191 -15.57 -5.39 -3.37
N VAL A 192 -14.72 -5.70 -2.39
CA VAL A 192 -13.75 -4.75 -1.83
C VAL A 192 -12.33 -5.34 -1.74
N PRO A 193 -11.29 -4.49 -1.82
CA PRO A 193 -9.93 -4.88 -1.51
C PRO A 193 -9.74 -5.09 0.00
N VAL A 194 -8.66 -5.78 0.39
CA VAL A 194 -8.39 -6.07 1.81
C VAL A 194 -8.23 -4.80 2.67
N CYS A 195 -7.81 -3.66 2.09
CA CYS A 195 -7.59 -2.43 2.84
C CYS A 195 -8.87 -1.85 3.43
N ASP A 196 -10.02 -2.29 2.91
CA ASP A 196 -11.34 -1.85 3.38
C ASP A 196 -11.94 -2.86 4.35
N VAL A 197 -11.35 -4.05 4.50
CA VAL A 197 -11.85 -5.12 5.36
C VAL A 197 -11.13 -5.09 6.72
N MET A 198 -11.93 -5.09 7.78
CA MET A 198 -11.46 -5.10 9.16
C MET A 198 -12.04 -6.32 9.88
N PRO A 199 -11.22 -7.22 10.45
CA PRO A 199 -11.74 -8.33 11.24
C PRO A 199 -12.54 -7.81 12.44
N GLU A 200 -13.74 -8.35 12.65
CA GLU A 200 -14.53 -8.02 13.83
C GLU A 200 -13.91 -8.65 15.08
N TYR A 201 -13.83 -7.88 16.17
CA TYR A 201 -13.20 -8.31 17.41
C TYR A 201 -14.23 -9.04 18.28
N SER A 202 -13.84 -10.20 18.81
CA SER A 202 -14.51 -10.74 19.99
C SER A 202 -14.14 -9.85 21.19
N ILE A 203 -15.11 -9.49 22.04
CA ILE A 203 -14.88 -8.68 23.26
C ILE A 203 -13.79 -9.30 24.17
N GLN A 204 -13.55 -10.61 24.03
CA GLN A 204 -12.51 -11.34 24.77
C GLN A 204 -11.07 -10.92 24.37
N ASP A 205 -10.82 -10.56 23.10
CA ASP A 205 -9.47 -10.21 22.61
C ASP A 205 -9.03 -8.80 23.05
N GLN A 206 -9.98 -7.89 23.29
CA GLN A 206 -9.68 -6.56 23.85
C GLN A 206 -9.10 -6.64 25.27
N ARG A 207 -9.45 -7.67 26.05
CA ARG A 207 -8.89 -7.86 27.40
C ARG A 207 -7.41 -8.24 27.37
N LEU A 208 -6.96 -8.95 26.33
CA LEU A 208 -5.56 -9.35 26.20
C LEU A 208 -4.66 -8.18 25.77
N GLN A 209 -5.17 -7.23 24.97
CA GLN A 209 -4.38 -6.06 24.57
C GLN A 209 -4.19 -5.01 25.68
N LYS A 210 -5.07 -4.98 26.70
CA LYS A 210 -5.04 -3.97 27.77
C LYS A 210 -4.01 -4.21 28.88
N HIS A 211 -3.25 -5.31 28.86
CA HIS A 211 -2.30 -5.64 29.94
C HIS A 211 -0.82 -5.42 29.63
N SER A 212 -0.46 -4.91 28.44
CA SER A 212 0.95 -4.64 28.10
C SER A 212 1.37 -3.18 28.26
N PHE A 213 1.03 -2.54 29.37
CA PHE A 213 1.72 -1.32 29.83
C PHE A 213 1.69 -1.20 31.36
N ALA A 214 2.68 -1.81 32.03
CA ALA A 214 3.22 -1.31 33.29
C ALA A 214 4.64 -1.86 33.53
N PRO A 215 5.66 -1.01 33.69
CA PRO A 215 6.94 -1.43 34.25
C PRO A 215 6.89 -1.52 35.78
N ARG A 216 7.78 -2.35 36.32
CA ARG A 216 7.95 -2.76 37.73
C ARG A 216 8.03 -1.61 38.75
N GLY A 217 7.57 -1.90 39.96
CA GLY A 217 8.01 -1.23 41.20
C GLY A 217 7.66 -2.04 42.44
N ASN A 218 8.61 -2.83 42.94
CA ASN A 218 8.56 -3.50 44.24
C ASN A 218 9.47 -2.73 45.21
N ASN A 219 8.93 -2.20 46.31
CA ASN A 219 9.53 -2.26 47.66
C ASN A 219 8.72 -1.47 48.70
N ASN A 220 8.66 -2.08 49.88
CA ASN A 220 8.11 -1.63 51.16
C ASN A 220 8.65 -0.26 51.63
N THR A 221 7.83 0.53 52.34
CA THR A 221 7.94 0.75 53.81
C THR A 221 6.91 1.77 54.32
N ASP A 222 6.25 1.37 55.42
CA ASP A 222 5.82 2.13 56.60
C ASP A 222 4.71 3.21 56.57
N LYS A 223 3.65 2.87 57.33
CA LYS A 223 2.94 3.66 58.35
C LYS A 223 3.06 5.19 58.27
N SER A 224 1.92 5.87 58.18
CA SER A 224 1.42 6.76 59.26
C SER A 224 -0.01 7.25 59.00
N SER A 225 -0.68 7.50 60.12
CA SER A 225 -2.09 7.77 60.38
C SER A 225 -2.56 9.22 60.14
N SER A 226 -3.89 9.39 60.21
CA SER A 226 -4.66 10.65 60.42
C SER A 226 -4.83 11.52 59.18
N GLY A 227 -5.92 12.23 58.91
CA GLY A 227 -7.08 12.64 59.68
C GLY A 227 -7.83 13.69 58.82
N GLN A 228 -9.10 13.92 59.15
CA GLN A 228 -10.06 14.81 58.48
C GLN A 228 -9.53 16.21 58.09
N SER A 229 -10.05 16.78 56.99
CA SER A 229 -10.94 17.96 57.02
C SER A 229 -11.16 18.60 55.62
N LYS A 230 -12.44 18.86 55.29
CA LYS A 230 -12.85 19.92 54.35
C LYS A 230 -12.77 21.27 55.09
N PRO A 231 -12.58 22.38 54.37
CA PRO A 231 -13.75 23.25 54.22
C PRO A 231 -13.90 23.90 52.82
N LYS A 232 -15.14 24.30 52.54
CA LYS A 232 -15.55 25.21 51.47
C LYS A 232 -15.29 26.66 51.90
N SER A 233 -14.86 27.53 50.98
CA SER A 233 -15.17 28.96 51.05
C SER A 233 -15.32 29.57 49.65
N LYS A 234 -16.38 30.36 49.49
CA LYS A 234 -16.73 31.17 48.32
C LYS A 234 -15.79 32.37 48.19
N GLY A 235 -15.53 32.82 46.97
CA GLY A 235 -14.92 34.13 46.69
C GLY A 235 -15.07 34.50 45.22
N LEU A 236 -15.82 35.56 44.95
CA LEU A 236 -15.98 36.22 43.65
C LEU A 236 -14.70 37.01 43.32
N GLY A 237 -14.29 37.02 42.04
CA GLY A 237 -13.17 37.83 41.57
C GLY A 237 -13.13 37.91 40.04
N HIS A 238 -13.06 39.14 39.54
CA HIS A 238 -13.14 39.57 38.16
C HIS A 238 -11.90 39.21 37.29
N GLN A 239 -12.16 39.14 35.98
CA GLN A 239 -11.29 39.50 34.84
C GLN A 239 -10.07 38.65 34.45
N SER A 240 -10.10 38.28 33.16
CA SER A 240 -9.07 38.42 32.13
C SER A 240 -7.62 38.03 32.41
N GLY A 241 -7.15 37.02 31.67
CA GLY A 241 -5.77 36.98 31.18
C GLY A 241 -5.12 35.60 31.16
N SER A 242 -4.61 35.23 29.98
CA SER A 242 -3.22 34.76 29.77
C SER A 242 -3.03 33.38 29.10
N ARG A 243 -2.42 33.44 27.90
CA ARG A 243 -1.41 32.54 27.29
C ARG A 243 -1.90 31.17 26.79
N SER A 244 -1.63 30.77 25.55
CA SER A 244 -0.29 30.61 24.98
C SER A 244 -0.29 30.68 23.44
N LYS A 245 0.49 31.62 22.89
CA LYS A 245 0.95 31.68 21.49
C LYS A 245 2.30 30.96 21.44
N SER A 246 2.49 30.00 20.52
CA SER A 246 3.84 29.57 20.12
C SER A 246 4.16 30.16 18.75
N GLU A 247 4.96 31.22 18.76
CA GLU A 247 5.69 31.74 17.60
C GLU A 247 6.98 30.92 17.46
N PHE A 248 7.19 30.26 16.31
CA PHE A 248 8.51 29.78 15.91
C PHE A 248 9.10 30.78 14.92
N TYR A 249 10.18 31.42 15.36
CA TYR A 249 11.06 32.26 14.57
C TYR A 249 11.90 31.41 13.62
N TYR A 250 11.94 31.79 12.34
CA TYR A 250 13.17 31.85 11.56
C TYR A 250 13.06 33.01 10.56
N THR A 251 13.77 34.09 10.82
CA THR A 251 14.20 35.05 9.81
C THR A 251 15.71 35.12 9.86
N LEU A 252 16.35 35.09 8.69
CA LEU A 252 17.50 35.93 8.34
C LEU A 252 17.79 35.77 6.84
N ASN A 253 17.39 36.81 6.10
CA ASN A 253 18.04 37.51 4.96
C ASN A 253 18.91 36.68 4.00
N GLY A 254 18.76 36.73 2.66
CA GLY A 254 18.37 37.84 1.79
C GLY A 254 19.62 38.40 1.06
N SER A 255 19.84 38.02 -0.21
CA SER A 255 20.68 38.66 -1.26
C SER A 255 20.57 37.78 -2.53
N SER A 256 19.79 38.14 -3.55
CA SER A 256 20.18 38.97 -4.71
C SER A 256 21.58 38.70 -5.25
N VAL A 257 21.66 37.94 -6.35
CA VAL A 257 22.65 38.08 -7.44
C VAL A 257 22.09 37.38 -8.69
N ASP A 258 21.95 38.12 -9.78
CA ASP A 258 21.62 37.63 -11.12
C ASP A 258 22.70 36.65 -11.63
N PRO A 259 22.34 35.58 -12.36
CA PRO A 259 23.32 34.84 -13.15
C PRO A 259 23.60 35.55 -14.49
N PRO A 260 24.86 35.52 -14.98
CA PRO A 260 25.28 36.28 -16.15
C PRO A 260 24.72 35.71 -17.47
N VAL A 261 24.48 36.62 -18.40
CA VAL A 261 24.23 36.38 -19.83
C VAL A 261 25.30 35.46 -20.40
N GLN A 262 24.91 34.26 -20.82
CA GLN A 262 25.72 33.41 -21.70
C GLN A 262 25.35 33.63 -23.17
N SER A 263 26.41 33.86 -23.92
CA SER A 263 26.50 34.10 -25.35
C SER A 263 25.78 33.05 -26.21
N LYS A 264 24.95 33.52 -27.14
CA LYS A 264 24.41 32.74 -28.25
C LYS A 264 25.55 32.25 -29.16
N SER A 265 25.90 30.98 -29.07
CA SER A 265 26.66 30.30 -30.14
C SER A 265 25.68 29.89 -31.23
N LYS A 266 25.70 30.61 -32.36
CA LYS A 266 25.08 30.18 -33.62
C LYS A 266 25.90 29.03 -34.19
N SER A 267 25.40 27.81 -34.12
CA SER A 267 25.85 26.72 -35.01
C SER A 267 24.97 26.73 -36.25
N THR A 268 25.46 27.38 -37.30
CA THR A 268 24.97 27.25 -38.68
C THR A 268 25.45 25.91 -39.22
N TRP A 269 24.54 25.00 -39.56
CA TRP A 269 24.85 23.86 -40.43
C TRP A 269 24.31 24.18 -41.82
N TYR A 270 25.22 24.26 -42.79
CA TYR A 270 24.93 24.24 -44.22
C TYR A 270 24.53 22.82 -44.64
N ILE A 271 23.53 22.69 -45.50
CA ILE A 271 23.37 21.55 -46.39
C ILE A 271 23.64 22.11 -47.79
N ASP A 272 24.74 21.68 -48.39
CA ASP A 272 24.97 21.77 -49.83
C ASP A 272 24.18 20.67 -50.55
N GLU A 273 23.65 21.04 -51.71
CA GLU A 273 22.95 20.29 -52.80
C GLU A 273 22.40 18.87 -52.55
#